data_AF-A0A2W6T363-F1
#
_entry.id   AF-A0A2W6T363-F1
#
_cell.length_a   1.000
_cell.length_b   1.000
_cell.length_c   1.000
_cell.angle_alpha   90.00
_cell.angle_beta   90.00
_cell.angle_gamma   90.00
#
_symmetry.space_group_name_H-M   'P 1'
#
loop_
_entity.id
_entity.type
_entity.pdbx_description
1 polymer ?
#
loop_
_entity_poly.entity_id
_entity_poly.type
_entity_poly.pdbx_seq_one_letter_code
_entity_poly.pdbx_strand_id
1 'polypeptide(L)'
;MAIDAESPALLIIAPATLKRSGLAMRMVLDTGEAATSREPDARLIDAIAKAHAHVTGVGFHAAANKLRDTLVAMDFDERTARDEIIAQQQADAAAAVLPLPERPAIPPVVLQVRPDLSAVPLEVRDAITLIGEGDGVSVVIDPNASDTVLEQLGEVLAPLAGDEDPRPVIAAHVERRQAAATPSQRGMSFTVPGLALEQYGELDLVEPTTLLDLAGWTLDGVDPDLPEFQLAETPDAVVVDVDEGQVRISRSAAQMTLQLEDEIAWTPADLSRWLDRQVHQPDVSQPVFLEYCRRVVTHLVDARGMSLASLVRAKDLLKRAIALRVKQLRAEAGQAGMQLLLGDITPTLGLGENGFTFAEGRYLPPKPYSGRYTWQKHFYPRPDDIKDGGEEYQCAVAIDSHPLTKHWIRNIVRGAHSYWLPTSTDRFYPDFVAELTDGRTLVLEYKGAHLVNDPDTLEKANIGARLAEVSGGQVVFWMAERSKATDFTTRLDAALRGNA
;
A
#
# COMPACT_ATOMS: atom_id res chain seq x y z
N MET A 1 42.72 -11.18 -53.24
CA MET A 1 41.68 -11.95 -52.54
C MET A 1 42.14 -12.15 -51.10
N ALA A 2 41.86 -11.16 -50.26
CA ALA A 2 41.91 -11.14 -48.80
C ALA A 2 41.47 -9.71 -48.43
N ILE A 3 40.39 -9.58 -47.68
CA ILE A 3 39.83 -8.29 -47.27
C ILE A 3 40.31 -8.06 -45.83
N ASP A 4 41.22 -7.11 -45.68
CA ASP A 4 41.47 -6.40 -44.43
C ASP A 4 40.41 -5.32 -44.26
N ALA A 5 39.82 -5.23 -43.06
CA ALA A 5 39.11 -4.05 -42.60
C ALA A 5 39.20 -3.96 -41.07
N GLU A 6 40.04 -3.03 -40.62
CA GLU A 6 40.10 -2.50 -39.26
C GLU A 6 38.71 -1.96 -38.84
N SER A 7 38.34 -2.18 -37.58
CA SER A 7 37.27 -1.41 -36.91
C SER A 7 37.85 -0.80 -35.62
N PRO A 8 37.65 0.50 -35.37
CA PRO A 8 38.12 1.14 -34.15
C PRO A 8 37.15 0.86 -32.99
N ALA A 9 37.71 0.49 -31.84
CA ALA A 9 36.96 0.40 -30.59
C ALA A 9 36.52 1.81 -30.15
N LEU A 10 35.22 2.08 -30.22
CA LEU A 10 34.61 3.28 -29.65
C LEU A 10 34.30 3.01 -28.17
N LEU A 11 35.11 3.57 -27.28
CA LEU A 11 34.87 3.58 -25.84
C LEU A 11 33.79 4.64 -25.52
N ILE A 12 32.54 4.22 -25.34
CA ILE A 12 31.50 5.08 -24.78
C ILE A 12 31.47 4.87 -23.26
N ILE A 13 31.89 5.91 -22.53
CA ILE A 13 31.69 6.02 -21.08
C ILE A 13 30.25 6.49 -20.86
N ALA A 14 29.39 5.63 -20.33
CA ALA A 14 28.03 5.98 -19.91
C ALA A 14 27.97 6.22 -18.40
N PRO A 15 27.32 7.28 -17.90
CA PRO A 15 27.11 7.51 -16.48
C PRO A 15 26.13 6.48 -15.89
N ALA A 16 26.47 5.95 -14.72
CA ALA A 16 25.71 4.94 -14.00
C ALA A 16 24.47 5.56 -13.31
N THR A 17 23.39 5.74 -14.07
CA THR A 17 22.05 5.95 -13.52
C THR A 17 21.04 5.34 -14.49
N LEU A 18 20.88 4.01 -14.44
CA LEU A 18 19.73 3.34 -15.04
C LEU A 18 18.68 3.15 -13.93
N LYS A 19 17.73 4.09 -13.86
CA LYS A 19 16.48 3.93 -13.09
C LYS A 19 15.78 2.65 -13.58
N ARG A 20 15.52 1.72 -12.66
CA ARG A 20 14.70 0.53 -12.92
C ARG A 20 13.24 0.97 -13.01
N SER A 21 12.77 1.32 -14.21
CA SER A 21 11.35 1.45 -14.48
C SER A 21 10.70 0.06 -14.51
N GLY A 22 9.50 -0.06 -13.95
CA GLY A 22 8.75 -1.32 -13.79
C GLY A 22 8.34 -2.00 -15.12
N LEU A 23 8.68 -1.42 -16.26
CA LEU A 23 8.35 -1.96 -17.59
C LEU A 23 9.31 -3.10 -18.01
N ALA A 24 10.58 -3.08 -17.57
CA ALA A 24 11.54 -4.13 -17.91
C ALA A 24 11.23 -5.49 -17.26
N MET A 25 10.54 -5.48 -16.10
CA MET A 25 10.17 -6.70 -15.39
C MET A 25 8.99 -7.44 -16.05
N ARG A 26 8.21 -6.73 -16.88
CA ARG A 26 7.09 -7.30 -17.64
C ARG A 26 7.53 -7.91 -18.97
N MET A 27 8.67 -7.48 -19.52
CA MET A 27 9.24 -8.05 -20.74
C MET A 27 10.02 -9.35 -20.50
N VAL A 28 10.53 -9.57 -19.28
CA VAL A 28 11.26 -10.81 -18.91
C VAL A 28 10.30 -12.00 -18.68
N LEU A 29 9.01 -11.75 -18.44
CA LEU A 29 8.02 -12.81 -18.22
C LEU A 29 7.43 -13.40 -19.51
N ASP A 30 7.52 -12.69 -20.65
CA ASP A 30 6.91 -13.14 -21.92
C ASP A 30 7.89 -13.75 -22.94
N THR A 31 9.19 -13.54 -22.81
CA THR A 31 10.19 -14.14 -23.72
C THR A 31 11.31 -14.81 -22.92
N GLY A 32 11.15 -16.11 -22.69
CA GLY A 32 12.06 -16.93 -21.88
C GLY A 32 13.43 -17.19 -22.52
N GLU A 33 14.27 -16.16 -22.63
CA GLU A 33 15.71 -16.34 -22.85
C GLU A 33 16.52 -15.44 -21.92
N ALA A 34 17.21 -16.07 -20.96
CA ALA A 34 18.14 -15.43 -20.05
C ALA A 34 19.58 -15.71 -20.49
N ALA A 35 20.36 -14.65 -20.75
CA ALA A 35 21.81 -14.71 -20.81
C ALA A 35 22.42 -14.31 -19.45
N THR A 36 22.69 -15.34 -18.65
CA THR A 36 23.76 -15.55 -17.65
C THR A 36 24.33 -14.39 -16.81
N SER A 37 24.22 -14.51 -15.48
CA SER A 37 25.37 -14.89 -14.61
C SER A 37 25.02 -14.96 -13.10
N ARG A 38 24.23 -15.96 -12.69
CA ARG A 38 24.30 -16.71 -11.41
C ARG A 38 23.09 -17.66 -11.40
N GLU A 39 23.34 -18.96 -11.42
CA GLU A 39 22.30 -19.99 -11.48
C GLU A 39 21.32 -19.88 -10.29
N PRO A 40 20.01 -19.76 -10.54
CA PRO A 40 19.01 -20.14 -9.57
C PRO A 40 18.86 -21.67 -9.59
N ASP A 41 18.79 -22.28 -8.41
CA ASP A 41 18.74 -23.72 -8.18
C ASP A 41 17.59 -24.37 -8.99
N ALA A 42 17.93 -25.04 -10.10
CA ALA A 42 16.98 -25.65 -11.03
C ALA A 42 16.06 -26.69 -10.35
N ARG A 43 16.47 -27.22 -9.19
CA ARG A 43 15.64 -28.12 -8.37
C ARG A 43 14.49 -27.39 -7.67
N LEU A 44 14.67 -26.12 -7.29
CA LEU A 44 13.65 -25.33 -6.62
C LEU A 44 12.56 -24.89 -7.62
N ILE A 45 12.96 -24.54 -8.84
CA ILE A 45 12.03 -24.16 -9.92
C ILE A 45 11.25 -25.38 -10.42
N ASP A 46 11.89 -26.54 -10.58
CA ASP A 46 11.20 -27.80 -10.95
C ASP A 46 10.27 -28.29 -9.81
N ALA A 47 10.64 -28.09 -8.54
CA ALA A 47 9.79 -28.42 -7.39
C ALA A 47 8.56 -27.50 -7.28
N ILE A 48 8.71 -26.20 -7.56
CA ILE A 48 7.60 -25.23 -7.54
C ILE A 48 6.72 -25.41 -8.78
N ALA A 49 7.29 -25.66 -9.97
CA ALA A 49 6.53 -25.95 -11.18
C ALA A 49 5.75 -27.27 -11.08
N LYS A 50 6.32 -28.32 -10.47
CA LYS A 50 5.60 -29.57 -10.16
C LYS A 50 4.55 -29.39 -9.05
N ALA A 51 4.76 -28.48 -8.10
CA ALA A 51 3.75 -28.16 -7.09
C ALA A 51 2.58 -27.36 -7.67
N HIS A 52 2.82 -26.45 -8.62
CA HIS A 52 1.77 -25.66 -9.27
C HIS A 52 0.97 -26.48 -10.31
N ALA A 53 1.61 -27.44 -10.98
CA ALA A 53 0.98 -28.28 -11.99
C ALA A 53 0.16 -29.47 -11.44
N HIS A 54 0.14 -29.70 -10.12
CA HIS A 54 -0.58 -30.82 -9.51
C HIS A 54 -1.74 -30.42 -8.57
N VAL A 55 -2.16 -29.15 -8.58
CA VAL A 55 -3.38 -28.70 -7.88
C VAL A 55 -4.57 -28.72 -8.83
N THR A 56 -4.76 -29.87 -9.49
CA THR A 56 -6.02 -30.24 -10.14
C THR A 56 -6.27 -31.71 -9.81
N GLY A 57 -7.08 -31.93 -8.77
CA GLY A 57 -7.66 -33.24 -8.46
C GLY A 57 -6.82 -34.17 -7.59
N VAL A 58 -7.29 -34.37 -6.35
CA VAL A 58 -6.97 -35.47 -5.42
C VAL A 58 -5.59 -35.44 -4.74
N GLY A 59 -5.45 -34.64 -3.68
CA GLY A 59 -4.26 -34.68 -2.82
C GLY A 59 -4.19 -33.72 -1.63
N PHE A 60 -5.31 -33.20 -1.12
CA PHE A 60 -5.32 -32.17 -0.05
C PHE A 60 -4.62 -32.63 1.25
N HIS A 61 -4.77 -33.89 1.63
CA HIS A 61 -4.14 -34.45 2.83
C HIS A 61 -2.61 -34.58 2.74
N ALA A 62 -2.06 -34.77 1.53
CA ALA A 62 -0.60 -34.90 1.35
C ALA A 62 0.09 -33.52 1.35
N ALA A 63 -0.56 -32.51 0.77
CA ALA A 63 -0.06 -31.13 0.77
C ALA A 63 -0.06 -30.52 2.19
N ALA A 64 -1.12 -30.75 2.97
CA ALA A 64 -1.23 -30.28 4.34
C ALA A 64 -0.17 -30.93 5.26
N ASN A 65 0.10 -32.23 5.08
CA ASN A 65 1.15 -32.92 5.85
C ASN A 65 2.56 -32.46 5.48
N LYS A 66 2.82 -32.13 4.21
CA LYS A 66 4.12 -31.61 3.78
C LYS A 66 4.37 -30.18 4.26
N LEU A 67 3.34 -29.34 4.30
CA LEU A 67 3.41 -27.99 4.90
C LEU A 67 3.65 -28.09 6.42
N ARG A 68 2.94 -29.00 7.10
CA ARG A 68 3.15 -29.33 8.52
C ARG A 68 4.58 -29.77 8.79
N ASP A 69 5.13 -30.69 8.00
CA ASP A 69 6.49 -31.20 8.19
C ASP A 69 7.56 -30.11 7.91
N THR A 70 7.25 -29.14 7.04
CA THR A 70 8.12 -27.98 6.75
C THR A 70 8.10 -26.95 7.88
N LEU A 71 6.94 -26.73 8.52
CA LEU A 71 6.79 -25.82 9.66
C LEU A 71 7.46 -26.36 10.94
N VAL A 72 7.42 -27.69 11.15
CA VAL A 72 8.15 -28.37 12.23
C VAL A 72 9.67 -28.30 12.02
N ALA A 73 10.14 -28.38 10.77
CA ALA A 73 11.56 -28.21 10.43
C ALA A 73 12.08 -26.77 10.64
N MET A 74 11.18 -25.79 10.85
CA MET A 74 11.50 -24.38 11.11
C MET A 74 11.35 -23.99 12.60
N ASP A 75 11.24 -24.97 13.50
CA ASP A 75 11.24 -24.81 14.97
C ASP A 75 10.07 -23.98 15.56
N PHE A 76 8.92 -23.98 14.88
CA PHE A 76 7.68 -23.36 15.38
C PHE A 76 6.91 -24.31 16.32
N ASP A 77 6.53 -23.81 17.49
CA ASP A 77 5.81 -24.55 18.55
C ASP A 77 4.41 -25.02 18.07
N GLU A 78 4.10 -26.31 18.29
CA GLU A 78 2.97 -27.06 17.70
C GLU A 78 1.59 -26.49 18.05
N ARG A 79 1.49 -25.75 19.17
CA ARG A 79 0.25 -25.09 19.61
C ARG A 79 -0.02 -23.78 18.88
N THR A 80 1.00 -22.96 18.66
CA THR A 80 0.85 -21.63 18.06
C THR A 80 0.43 -21.74 16.59
N ALA A 81 1.00 -22.68 15.83
CA ALA A 81 0.63 -22.88 14.43
C ALA A 81 -0.79 -23.46 14.28
N ARG A 82 -1.26 -24.32 15.20
CA ARG A 82 -2.65 -24.81 15.19
C ARG A 82 -3.63 -23.71 15.55
N ASP A 83 -3.31 -22.91 16.57
CA ASP A 83 -4.18 -21.82 17.01
C ASP A 83 -4.25 -20.70 15.97
N GLU A 84 -3.17 -20.39 15.25
CA GLU A 84 -3.18 -19.43 14.14
C GLU A 84 -3.91 -19.97 12.91
N ILE A 85 -3.74 -21.24 12.53
CA ILE A 85 -4.48 -21.81 11.39
C ILE A 85 -5.98 -21.92 11.70
N ILE A 86 -6.35 -22.28 12.93
CA ILE A 86 -7.75 -22.32 13.37
C ILE A 86 -8.31 -20.89 13.50
N ALA A 87 -7.54 -19.92 14.01
CA ALA A 87 -7.95 -18.52 14.06
C ALA A 87 -8.08 -17.90 12.66
N GLN A 88 -7.21 -18.24 11.71
CA GLN A 88 -7.29 -17.80 10.32
C GLN A 88 -8.48 -18.46 9.60
N GLN A 89 -8.74 -19.76 9.82
CA GLN A 89 -9.93 -20.44 9.28
C GLN A 89 -11.23 -19.94 9.91
N GLN A 90 -11.24 -19.58 11.19
CA GLN A 90 -12.38 -18.96 11.84
C GLN A 90 -12.56 -17.50 11.42
N ALA A 91 -11.47 -16.77 11.13
CA ALA A 91 -11.52 -15.42 10.57
C ALA A 91 -11.99 -15.42 9.11
N ASP A 92 -11.56 -16.38 8.29
CA ASP A 92 -11.98 -16.54 6.89
C ASP A 92 -13.42 -17.09 6.80
N ALA A 93 -13.82 -18.00 7.69
CA ALA A 93 -15.21 -18.46 7.80
C ALA A 93 -16.15 -17.39 8.40
N ALA A 94 -15.65 -16.55 9.32
CA ALA A 94 -16.41 -15.40 9.83
C ALA A 94 -16.46 -14.24 8.82
N ALA A 95 -15.45 -14.06 7.97
CA ALA A 95 -15.46 -13.11 6.86
C ALA A 95 -16.41 -13.57 5.73
N ALA A 96 -16.59 -14.87 5.54
CA ALA A 96 -17.59 -15.45 4.63
C ALA A 96 -19.03 -15.45 5.20
N VAL A 97 -19.20 -15.17 6.50
CA VAL A 97 -20.51 -15.08 7.18
C VAL A 97 -20.64 -13.76 7.92
N LEU A 98 -20.35 -12.66 7.22
CA LEU A 98 -21.04 -11.41 7.51
C LEU A 98 -22.33 -11.43 6.69
N PRO A 99 -23.52 -11.26 7.29
CA PRO A 99 -24.74 -11.17 6.50
C PRO A 99 -24.55 -10.00 5.53
N LEU A 100 -24.43 -10.32 4.24
CA LEU A 100 -24.82 -9.40 3.17
C LEU A 100 -26.19 -8.87 3.58
N PRO A 101 -26.46 -7.54 3.45
CA PRO A 101 -27.81 -7.04 3.72
C PRO A 101 -28.78 -7.97 2.99
N GLU A 102 -29.69 -8.60 3.75
CA GLU A 102 -30.53 -9.69 3.25
C GLU A 102 -31.13 -9.27 1.92
N ARG A 103 -30.55 -9.81 0.83
CA ARG A 103 -31.04 -9.50 -0.50
C ARG A 103 -32.43 -10.12 -0.57
N PRO A 104 -33.44 -9.38 -1.06
CA PRO A 104 -34.80 -9.89 -1.10
C PRO A 104 -34.81 -11.24 -1.84
N ALA A 105 -35.29 -12.28 -1.15
CA ALA A 105 -35.33 -13.63 -1.69
C ALA A 105 -36.23 -13.69 -2.93
N ILE A 106 -35.84 -14.49 -3.92
CA ILE A 106 -36.74 -14.89 -4.99
C ILE A 106 -37.71 -15.92 -4.40
N PRO A 107 -39.03 -15.74 -4.49
CA PRO A 107 -39.98 -16.73 -3.99
C PRO A 107 -39.74 -18.09 -4.70
N PRO A 108 -39.84 -19.23 -3.98
CA PRO A 108 -39.60 -20.54 -4.57
C PRO A 108 -40.59 -20.82 -5.71
N VAL A 109 -40.09 -21.41 -6.80
CA VAL A 109 -40.90 -21.79 -7.97
C VAL A 109 -41.40 -23.22 -7.76
N VAL A 110 -42.71 -23.44 -7.82
CA VAL A 110 -43.28 -24.79 -7.72
C VAL A 110 -43.37 -25.41 -9.10
N LEU A 111 -42.71 -26.54 -9.30
CA LEU A 111 -42.74 -27.30 -10.56
C LEU A 111 -43.61 -28.54 -10.42
N GLN A 112 -44.41 -28.80 -11.46
CA GLN A 112 -45.26 -30.00 -11.56
C GLN A 112 -44.45 -31.25 -11.91
N VAL A 113 -43.31 -31.07 -12.58
CA VAL A 113 -42.41 -32.15 -13.02
C VAL A 113 -40.98 -31.76 -12.67
N ARG A 114 -40.17 -32.73 -12.21
CA ARG A 114 -38.76 -32.50 -11.92
C ARG A 114 -38.04 -32.01 -13.19
N PRO A 115 -37.34 -30.87 -13.14
CA PRO A 115 -36.64 -30.33 -14.29
C PRO A 115 -35.49 -31.27 -14.69
N ASP A 116 -35.38 -31.60 -15.97
CA ASP A 116 -34.19 -32.26 -16.50
C ASP A 116 -33.08 -31.22 -16.67
N LEU A 117 -32.22 -31.16 -15.66
CA LEU A 117 -31.11 -30.22 -15.63
C LEU A 117 -29.89 -30.75 -16.41
N SER A 118 -29.93 -31.95 -16.99
CA SER A 118 -28.78 -32.62 -17.60
C SER A 118 -28.18 -31.90 -18.81
N ALA A 119 -28.94 -31.03 -19.47
CA ALA A 119 -28.50 -30.22 -20.61
C ALA A 119 -28.11 -28.78 -20.24
N VAL A 120 -28.28 -28.39 -18.97
CA VAL A 120 -28.08 -27.00 -18.50
C VAL A 120 -26.64 -26.80 -18.01
N PRO A 121 -25.99 -25.63 -18.21
CA PRO A 121 -24.64 -25.35 -17.70
C PRO A 121 -24.51 -25.59 -16.19
N LEU A 122 -23.32 -26.01 -15.72
CA LEU A 122 -23.06 -26.34 -14.31
C LEU A 122 -23.38 -25.15 -13.38
N GLU A 123 -23.01 -23.94 -13.77
CA GLU A 123 -23.24 -22.69 -13.03
C GLU A 123 -24.73 -22.43 -12.74
N VAL A 124 -25.60 -22.84 -13.67
CA VAL A 124 -27.06 -22.70 -13.54
C VAL A 124 -27.64 -23.79 -12.64
N ARG A 125 -27.03 -24.98 -12.61
CA ARG A 125 -27.43 -26.07 -11.69
C ARG A 125 -27.03 -25.75 -10.26
N ASP A 126 -25.85 -25.17 -10.06
CA ASP A 126 -25.36 -24.78 -8.75
C ASP A 126 -26.18 -23.63 -8.14
N ALA A 127 -26.82 -22.81 -8.99
CA ALA A 127 -27.70 -21.72 -8.60
C ALA A 127 -29.12 -22.16 -8.18
N ILE A 128 -29.44 -23.45 -8.16
CA ILE A 128 -30.77 -23.95 -7.76
C ILE A 128 -30.70 -25.09 -6.76
N THR A 129 -31.54 -25.01 -5.74
CA THR A 129 -31.76 -26.09 -4.78
C THR A 129 -33.17 -26.66 -4.97
N LEU A 130 -33.25 -27.95 -5.27
CA LEU A 130 -34.53 -28.65 -5.40
C LEU A 130 -34.95 -29.21 -4.03
N ILE A 131 -36.16 -28.87 -3.59
CA ILE A 131 -36.75 -29.34 -2.33
C ILE A 131 -38.03 -30.11 -2.67
N GLY A 132 -38.04 -31.42 -2.35
CA GLY A 132 -39.18 -32.32 -2.53
C GLY A 132 -38.89 -33.56 -3.39
N GLU A 133 -39.74 -34.59 -3.25
CA GLU A 133 -39.75 -35.81 -4.08
C GLU A 133 -41.21 -36.12 -4.50
N GLY A 134 -41.48 -36.27 -5.80
CA GLY A 134 -42.83 -36.62 -6.33
C GLY A 134 -43.52 -35.50 -7.13
N ASP A 135 -44.86 -35.48 -7.12
CA ASP A 135 -45.77 -34.54 -7.85
C ASP A 135 -45.75 -33.12 -7.23
N GLY A 136 -44.58 -32.50 -7.23
CA GLY A 136 -44.37 -31.13 -6.74
C GLY A 136 -42.95 -30.91 -6.27
N VAL A 137 -42.09 -30.37 -7.12
CA VAL A 137 -40.70 -30.00 -6.77
C VAL A 137 -40.63 -28.49 -6.59
N SER A 138 -40.24 -28.02 -5.41
CA SER A 138 -39.99 -26.59 -5.18
C SER A 138 -38.53 -26.27 -5.54
N VAL A 139 -38.34 -25.30 -6.43
CA VAL A 139 -37.03 -24.79 -6.82
C VAL A 139 -36.74 -23.51 -6.05
N VAL A 140 -35.74 -23.57 -5.19
CA VAL A 140 -35.18 -22.40 -4.52
C VAL A 140 -34.03 -21.90 -5.39
N ILE A 141 -34.18 -20.70 -5.94
CA ILE A 141 -33.15 -20.04 -6.75
C ILE A 141 -32.22 -19.26 -5.81
N ASP A 142 -30.90 -19.42 -5.99
CA ASP A 142 -29.91 -18.60 -5.29
C ASP A 142 -30.03 -17.14 -5.79
N PRO A 143 -30.42 -16.19 -4.93
CA PRO A 143 -30.57 -14.79 -5.32
C PRO A 143 -29.24 -14.11 -5.69
N ASN A 144 -28.08 -14.76 -5.46
CA ASN A 144 -26.75 -14.25 -5.76
C ASN A 144 -26.15 -14.74 -7.08
N ALA A 145 -26.85 -15.61 -7.80
CA ALA A 145 -26.43 -16.02 -9.13
C ALA A 145 -26.31 -14.81 -10.08
N SER A 146 -25.46 -14.92 -11.10
CA SER A 146 -25.27 -13.83 -12.07
C SER A 146 -26.56 -13.52 -12.82
N ASP A 147 -26.70 -12.27 -13.30
CA ASP A 147 -27.84 -11.82 -14.09
C ASP A 147 -28.13 -12.77 -15.26
N THR A 148 -27.08 -13.22 -15.95
CA THR A 148 -27.17 -14.16 -17.07
C THR A 148 -27.66 -15.54 -16.64
N VAL A 149 -27.21 -16.05 -15.48
CA VAL A 149 -27.66 -17.34 -14.94
C VAL A 149 -29.12 -17.25 -14.51
N LEU A 150 -29.53 -16.14 -13.90
CA LEU A 150 -30.92 -15.93 -13.49
C LEU A 150 -31.87 -15.85 -14.68
N GLU A 151 -31.51 -15.14 -15.75
CA GLU A 151 -32.28 -15.11 -17.00
C GLU A 151 -32.39 -16.52 -17.62
N GLN A 152 -31.28 -17.27 -17.67
CA GLN A 152 -31.28 -18.66 -18.14
C GLN A 152 -32.17 -19.56 -17.28
N LEU A 153 -32.17 -19.38 -15.96
CA LEU A 153 -33.08 -20.09 -15.06
C LEU A 153 -34.54 -19.76 -15.35
N GLY A 154 -34.87 -18.50 -15.64
CA GLY A 154 -36.22 -18.11 -16.04
C GLY A 154 -36.70 -18.86 -17.28
N GLU A 155 -35.86 -18.96 -18.31
CA GLU A 155 -36.18 -19.67 -19.55
C GLU A 155 -36.28 -21.19 -19.37
N VAL A 156 -35.46 -21.79 -18.50
CA VAL A 156 -35.51 -23.23 -18.20
C VAL A 156 -36.73 -23.60 -17.35
N LEU A 157 -37.10 -22.74 -16.40
CA LEU A 157 -38.17 -23.02 -15.43
C LEU A 157 -39.57 -22.65 -15.97
N ALA A 158 -39.70 -21.67 -16.86
CA ALA A 158 -41.00 -21.23 -17.38
C ALA A 158 -41.84 -22.32 -18.06
N PRO A 159 -41.29 -23.23 -18.88
CA PRO A 159 -42.07 -24.33 -19.47
C PRO A 159 -42.53 -25.38 -18.45
N LEU A 160 -41.92 -25.41 -17.26
CA LEU A 160 -42.11 -26.44 -16.24
C LEU A 160 -42.99 -25.97 -15.06
N ALA A 161 -43.18 -24.66 -14.94
CA ALA A 161 -43.91 -24.02 -13.83
C ALA A 161 -45.43 -23.90 -14.06
N GLY A 162 -45.93 -24.28 -15.24
CA GLY A 162 -47.38 -24.27 -15.54
C GLY A 162 -47.95 -22.84 -15.58
N ASP A 163 -48.90 -22.53 -14.68
CA ASP A 163 -49.60 -21.23 -14.63
C ASP A 163 -48.80 -20.13 -13.92
N GLU A 164 -47.75 -20.47 -13.16
CA GLU A 164 -46.91 -19.51 -12.43
C GLU A 164 -45.57 -19.27 -13.16
N ASP A 165 -45.57 -18.38 -14.15
CA ASP A 165 -44.34 -18.01 -14.87
C ASP A 165 -43.31 -17.33 -13.94
N PRO A 166 -42.10 -17.90 -13.77
CA PRO A 166 -41.06 -17.33 -12.92
C PRO A 166 -40.32 -16.15 -13.56
N ARG A 167 -40.42 -15.95 -14.89
CA ARG A 167 -39.68 -14.90 -15.62
C ARG A 167 -39.96 -13.48 -15.12
N PRO A 168 -41.21 -13.04 -14.85
CA PRO A 168 -41.48 -11.71 -14.33
C PRO A 168 -40.89 -11.47 -12.94
N VAL A 169 -40.88 -12.51 -12.09
CA VAL A 169 -40.33 -12.44 -10.73
C VAL A 169 -38.81 -12.34 -10.76
N ILE A 170 -38.18 -13.15 -11.61
CA ILE A 170 -36.73 -13.13 -11.85
C ILE A 170 -36.32 -11.79 -12.48
N ALA A 171 -37.04 -11.32 -13.50
CA ALA A 171 -36.79 -10.04 -14.14
C ALA A 171 -36.92 -8.88 -13.13
N ALA A 172 -37.95 -8.87 -12.29
CA ALA A 172 -38.10 -7.87 -11.24
C ALA A 172 -36.98 -7.95 -10.18
N HIS A 173 -36.42 -9.13 -9.92
CA HIS A 173 -35.26 -9.30 -9.03
C HIS A 173 -33.97 -8.79 -9.67
N VAL A 174 -33.75 -9.08 -10.95
CA VAL A 174 -32.64 -8.54 -11.76
C VAL A 174 -32.70 -7.02 -11.83
N GLU A 175 -33.87 -6.46 -12.15
CA GLU A 175 -34.08 -5.02 -12.21
C GLU A 175 -33.84 -4.35 -10.84
N ARG A 176 -34.35 -4.94 -9.75
CA ARG A 176 -34.05 -4.46 -8.38
C ARG A 176 -32.56 -4.52 -8.05
N ARG A 177 -31.86 -5.57 -8.47
CA ARG A 177 -30.41 -5.74 -8.24
C ARG A 177 -29.61 -4.70 -9.01
N GLN A 178 -29.94 -4.48 -10.28
CA GLN A 178 -29.31 -3.49 -11.14
C GLN A 178 -29.60 -2.06 -10.66
N ALA A 179 -30.82 -1.80 -10.18
CA ALA A 179 -31.19 -0.53 -9.57
C ALA A 179 -30.44 -0.26 -8.25
N ALA A 180 -30.14 -1.31 -7.48
CA ALA A 180 -29.33 -1.24 -6.26
C ALA A 180 -27.82 -1.38 -6.49
N ALA A 181 -27.38 -1.59 -7.74
CA ALA A 181 -25.97 -1.78 -8.04
C ALA A 181 -25.21 -0.47 -7.90
N THR A 182 -24.10 -0.52 -7.17
CA THR A 182 -23.20 0.63 -7.05
C THR A 182 -22.56 0.98 -8.39
N PRO A 183 -22.08 2.22 -8.58
CA PRO A 183 -21.41 2.63 -9.81
C PRO A 183 -20.32 1.67 -10.29
N SER A 184 -19.48 1.16 -9.37
CA SER A 184 -18.43 0.20 -9.72
C SER A 184 -19.02 -1.11 -10.25
N GLN A 185 -20.10 -1.63 -9.66
CA GLN A 185 -20.77 -2.88 -10.09
C GLN A 185 -21.50 -2.72 -11.42
N ARG A 186 -21.78 -1.48 -11.85
CA ARG A 186 -22.29 -1.17 -13.19
C ARG A 186 -21.17 -1.03 -14.23
N GLY A 187 -19.92 -1.36 -13.86
CA GLY A 187 -18.76 -1.24 -14.74
C GLY A 187 -18.31 0.21 -14.98
N MET A 188 -18.80 1.17 -14.20
CA MET A 188 -18.33 2.55 -14.31
C MET A 188 -16.90 2.67 -13.80
N SER A 189 -16.17 3.65 -14.33
CA SER A 189 -14.88 4.08 -13.82
C SER A 189 -14.78 5.60 -13.85
N PHE A 190 -13.99 6.17 -12.94
CA PHE A 190 -13.59 7.56 -13.04
C PHE A 190 -12.14 7.72 -12.59
N THR A 191 -11.48 8.73 -13.15
CA THR A 191 -10.05 8.97 -12.95
C THR A 191 -9.85 10.34 -12.33
N VAL A 192 -9.02 10.38 -11.29
CA VAL A 192 -8.61 11.62 -10.63
C VAL A 192 -7.17 11.94 -11.00
N PRO A 193 -6.88 13.17 -11.44
CA PRO A 193 -5.53 13.52 -11.85
C PRO A 193 -4.57 13.61 -10.66
N GLY A 194 -3.34 13.18 -10.87
CA GLY A 194 -2.21 13.44 -9.97
C GLY A 194 -1.40 14.65 -10.42
N LEU A 195 -0.49 15.11 -9.56
CA LEU A 195 0.57 16.04 -9.98
C LEU A 195 1.66 15.26 -10.72
N ALA A 196 2.07 15.74 -11.87
CA ALA A 196 3.07 15.10 -12.72
C ALA A 196 4.09 16.11 -13.26
N LEU A 197 5.29 15.63 -13.57
CA LEU A 197 6.36 16.39 -14.21
C LEU A 197 6.83 15.64 -15.45
N GLU A 198 7.19 16.41 -16.48
CA GLU A 198 7.82 15.84 -17.67
C GLU A 198 9.29 15.55 -17.36
N GLN A 199 9.67 14.27 -17.42
CA GLN A 199 11.03 13.79 -17.25
C GLN A 199 11.43 12.96 -18.46
N TYR A 200 12.52 13.34 -19.12
CA TYR A 200 13.06 12.59 -20.27
C TYR A 200 12.05 12.40 -21.43
N GLY A 201 11.08 13.30 -21.58
CA GLY A 201 10.03 13.23 -22.61
C GLY A 201 8.85 12.32 -22.25
N GLU A 202 8.84 11.75 -21.04
CA GLU A 202 7.71 11.03 -20.46
C GLU A 202 7.11 11.84 -19.31
N LEU A 203 5.80 11.70 -19.12
CA LEU A 203 5.12 12.32 -18.00
C LEU A 203 5.16 11.34 -16.82
N ASP A 204 5.69 11.76 -15.68
CA ASP A 204 5.79 10.94 -14.48
C ASP A 204 5.09 11.61 -13.30
N LEU A 205 4.39 10.83 -12.47
CA LEU A 205 3.83 11.33 -11.22
C LEU A 205 4.92 11.88 -10.31
N VAL A 206 4.61 12.99 -9.62
CA VAL A 206 5.49 13.56 -8.61
C VAL A 206 5.43 12.66 -7.38
N GLU A 207 6.46 11.84 -7.22
CA GLU A 207 6.67 11.00 -6.03
C GLU A 207 7.48 11.75 -4.95
N PRO A 208 7.45 11.30 -3.68
CA PRO A 208 8.34 11.84 -2.65
C PRO A 208 9.83 11.76 -3.04
N THR A 209 10.23 10.73 -3.80
CA THR A 209 11.58 10.62 -4.37
C THR A 209 11.84 11.66 -5.46
N THR A 210 10.83 12.03 -6.26
CA THR A 210 10.94 13.13 -7.22
C THR A 210 11.27 14.44 -6.51
N LEU A 211 10.71 14.71 -5.33
CA LEU A 211 11.06 15.90 -4.53
C LEU A 211 12.54 15.92 -4.12
N LEU A 212 13.10 14.77 -3.76
CA LEU A 212 14.53 14.64 -3.46
C LEU A 212 15.39 14.94 -4.68
N ASP A 213 15.01 14.40 -5.85
CA ASP A 213 15.69 14.66 -7.12
C ASP A 213 15.68 16.17 -7.44
N LEU A 214 14.53 16.84 -7.24
CA LEU A 214 14.40 18.30 -7.47
C LEU A 214 15.30 19.13 -6.56
N ALA A 215 15.46 18.70 -5.31
CA ALA A 215 16.36 19.35 -4.34
C ALA A 215 17.85 19.02 -4.56
N GLY A 216 18.17 18.14 -5.51
CA GLY A 216 19.54 17.67 -5.72
C GLY A 216 20.08 16.83 -4.55
N TRP A 217 19.20 16.03 -3.92
CA TRP A 217 19.55 15.21 -2.76
C TRP A 217 20.79 14.35 -3.01
N THR A 218 21.81 14.55 -2.19
CA THR A 218 23.04 13.76 -2.17
C THR A 218 23.71 13.86 -0.80
N LEU A 219 24.52 12.86 -0.46
CA LEU A 219 25.41 12.91 0.70
C LEU A 219 26.84 13.33 0.33
N ASP A 220 27.10 13.57 -0.96
CA ASP A 220 28.36 14.13 -1.40
C ASP A 220 28.51 15.59 -0.94
N GLY A 221 29.69 15.97 -0.48
CA GLY A 221 29.96 17.31 0.05
C GLY A 221 29.31 17.64 1.41
N VAL A 222 28.34 16.85 1.89
CA VAL A 222 27.61 17.12 3.15
C VAL A 222 28.53 17.10 4.38
N ASP A 223 28.27 17.99 5.34
CA ASP A 223 29.02 18.07 6.61
C ASP A 223 28.98 16.72 7.35
N PRO A 224 30.14 16.09 7.65
CA PRO A 224 30.21 14.82 8.33
C PRO A 224 30.04 14.90 9.87
N ASP A 225 29.81 16.09 10.45
CA ASP A 225 29.60 16.20 11.89
C ASP A 225 28.32 15.49 12.36
N LEU A 226 28.38 14.95 13.58
CA LEU A 226 27.28 14.35 14.31
C LEU A 226 27.10 15.11 15.63
N PRO A 227 26.37 16.25 15.64
CA PRO A 227 26.32 17.15 16.79
C PRO A 227 25.84 16.47 18.07
N GLU A 228 24.82 15.61 17.95
CA GLU A 228 24.20 14.87 19.06
C GLU A 228 25.00 13.64 19.50
N PHE A 229 26.03 13.23 18.75
CA PHE A 229 26.84 12.06 19.08
C PHE A 229 27.94 12.42 20.08
N GLN A 230 27.78 11.94 21.31
CA GLN A 230 28.77 12.08 22.39
C GLN A 230 29.03 10.73 23.02
N LEU A 231 30.31 10.45 23.29
CA LEU A 231 30.74 9.32 24.09
C LEU A 231 31.10 9.83 25.47
N ALA A 232 30.41 9.38 26.50
CA ALA A 232 30.84 9.60 27.87
C ALA A 232 32.10 8.76 28.09
N GLU A 233 33.27 9.40 28.19
CA GLU A 233 34.52 8.73 28.53
C GLU A 233 34.60 8.44 30.04
N THR A 234 33.63 7.70 30.61
CA THR A 234 33.79 7.06 31.93
C THR A 234 32.73 5.97 32.13
N PRO A 235 33.06 4.68 31.97
CA PRO A 235 32.43 3.65 32.76
C PRO A 235 33.10 3.62 34.13
N ASP A 236 32.37 3.98 35.19
CA ASP A 236 32.79 3.71 36.58
C ASP A 236 32.80 2.18 36.79
N ALA A 237 33.92 1.53 36.50
CA ALA A 237 34.13 0.13 36.86
C ALA A 237 34.48 0.04 38.35
N VAL A 238 33.51 -0.33 39.17
CA VAL A 238 33.73 -0.66 40.59
C VAL A 238 34.25 -2.09 40.66
N VAL A 239 35.56 -2.25 40.86
CA VAL A 239 36.15 -3.56 41.20
C VAL A 239 36.05 -3.74 42.71
N VAL A 240 35.28 -4.74 43.15
CA VAL A 240 35.23 -5.18 44.55
C VAL A 240 36.20 -6.34 44.69
N ASP A 241 37.38 -6.08 45.23
CA ASP A 241 38.35 -7.12 45.58
C ASP A 241 38.17 -7.48 47.07
N VAL A 242 38.08 -8.78 47.36
CA VAL A 242 37.92 -9.30 48.73
C VAL A 242 39.14 -10.14 49.04
N ASP A 243 40.14 -9.50 49.64
CA ASP A 243 41.30 -10.19 50.16
C ASP A 243 41.40 -9.96 51.68
N GLU A 244 41.59 -11.06 52.42
CA GLU A 244 41.77 -11.14 53.88
C GLU A 244 40.89 -10.21 54.75
N GLY A 245 39.58 -10.16 54.47
CA GLY A 245 38.59 -9.63 55.41
C GLY A 245 38.45 -8.10 55.48
N GLN A 246 39.01 -7.35 54.52
CA GLN A 246 38.68 -5.92 54.34
C GLN A 246 38.32 -5.60 52.88
N VAL A 247 37.13 -5.03 52.68
CA VAL A 247 36.68 -4.56 51.37
C VAL A 247 37.39 -3.23 51.06
N ARG A 248 38.29 -3.22 50.08
CA ARG A 248 38.86 -1.97 49.53
C ARG A 248 38.19 -1.65 48.21
N ILE A 249 37.49 -0.52 48.17
CA ILE A 249 36.96 0.07 46.95
C ILE A 249 38.04 0.98 46.38
N SER A 250 38.77 0.52 45.37
CA SER A 250 39.70 1.35 44.61
C SER A 250 39.13 1.66 43.23
N ARG A 251 39.04 2.96 42.90
CA ARG A 251 38.68 3.44 41.56
C ARG A 251 39.87 3.23 40.64
N SER A 252 39.79 2.21 39.78
CA SER A 252 40.81 1.87 38.78
C SER A 252 40.29 2.25 37.40
N ALA A 253 40.87 3.29 36.79
CA ALA A 253 40.54 3.72 35.44
C ALA A 253 41.11 2.79 34.34
N ALA A 254 41.80 1.69 34.70
CA ALA A 254 42.73 1.03 33.79
C ALA A 254 42.45 -0.46 33.49
N GLN A 255 41.43 -1.09 34.11
CA GLN A 255 41.24 -2.55 33.99
C GLN A 255 40.09 -3.04 33.11
N MET A 256 39.33 -2.14 32.46
CA MET A 256 38.45 -2.53 31.35
C MET A 256 39.15 -2.53 29.97
N THR A 257 40.48 -2.44 29.94
CA THR A 257 41.28 -2.52 28.72
C THR A 257 41.48 -3.97 28.24
N LEU A 258 41.02 -4.98 28.97
CA LEU A 258 41.53 -6.37 28.83
C LEU A 258 40.49 -7.47 28.57
N GLN A 259 39.32 -7.19 27.99
CA GLN A 259 38.37 -8.25 27.58
C GLN A 259 37.64 -8.02 26.25
N LEU A 260 38.25 -7.29 25.31
CA LEU A 260 37.84 -7.31 23.90
C LEU A 260 39.09 -7.29 22.99
N GLU A 261 40.04 -8.17 23.31
CA GLU A 261 41.01 -8.67 22.33
C GLU A 261 40.38 -9.89 21.63
N ASP A 262 39.26 -9.67 20.93
CA ASP A 262 38.95 -10.50 19.77
C ASP A 262 39.66 -9.84 18.58
N GLU A 263 40.76 -10.46 18.15
CA GLU A 263 41.72 -10.02 17.15
C GLU A 263 41.10 -9.74 15.77
N ILE A 264 40.51 -8.56 15.61
CA ILE A 264 40.61 -7.80 14.36
C ILE A 264 40.97 -6.38 14.76
N ALA A 265 42.20 -5.95 14.47
CA ALA A 265 42.57 -4.54 14.57
C ALA A 265 41.69 -3.75 13.59
N TRP A 266 40.61 -3.17 14.08
CA TRP A 266 39.70 -2.37 13.27
C TRP A 266 40.44 -1.17 12.72
N THR A 267 40.46 -1.02 11.40
CA THR A 267 40.90 0.22 10.76
C THR A 267 39.71 1.19 10.62
N PRO A 268 39.94 2.51 10.45
CA PRO A 268 38.86 3.44 10.09
C PRO A 268 38.08 3.00 8.86
N ALA A 269 38.75 2.37 7.89
CA ALA A 269 38.12 1.82 6.69
C ALA A 269 37.19 0.63 7.02
N ASP A 270 37.57 -0.24 7.95
CA ASP A 270 36.72 -1.38 8.35
C ASP A 270 35.47 -0.91 9.09
N LEU A 271 35.61 0.08 9.98
CA LEU A 271 34.47 0.70 10.65
C LEU A 271 33.53 1.37 9.63
N SER A 272 34.08 2.11 8.66
CA SER A 272 33.31 2.76 7.60
C SER A 272 32.53 1.75 6.74
N ARG A 273 33.18 0.66 6.31
CA ARG A 273 32.51 -0.41 5.55
C ARG A 273 31.47 -1.16 6.37
N TRP A 274 31.69 -1.30 7.68
CA TRP A 274 30.69 -1.90 8.55
C TRP A 274 29.47 -0.97 8.66
N LEU A 275 29.65 0.34 8.83
CA LEU A 275 28.56 1.32 8.86
C LEU A 275 27.77 1.36 7.54
N ASP A 276 28.46 1.39 6.39
CA ASP A 276 27.86 1.32 5.05
C ASP A 276 26.90 0.12 4.91
N ARG A 277 27.36 -1.09 5.29
CA ARG A 277 26.54 -2.29 5.24
C ARG A 277 25.36 -2.28 6.21
N GLN A 278 25.46 -1.57 7.34
CA GLN A 278 24.46 -1.60 8.41
C GLN A 278 23.39 -0.50 8.28
N VAL A 279 23.70 0.60 7.61
CA VAL A 279 22.82 1.78 7.46
C VAL A 279 22.44 1.96 5.99
N HIS A 280 22.13 0.85 5.31
CA HIS A 280 21.78 0.85 3.89
C HIS A 280 20.76 1.95 3.53
N GLN A 281 21.11 2.81 2.58
CA GLN A 281 20.25 3.88 2.05
C GLN A 281 19.80 3.51 0.63
N PRO A 282 18.50 3.26 0.37
CA PRO A 282 18.02 2.80 -0.93
C PRO A 282 18.12 3.86 -2.04
N ASP A 283 18.15 5.13 -1.66
CA ASP A 283 18.15 6.32 -2.51
C ASP A 283 19.54 6.96 -2.66
N VAL A 284 20.59 6.38 -2.06
CA VAL A 284 21.97 6.85 -2.18
C VAL A 284 22.84 5.72 -2.72
N SER A 285 23.69 6.02 -3.70
CA SER A 285 24.63 5.02 -4.24
C SER A 285 25.64 4.58 -3.18
N GLN A 286 26.00 3.30 -3.18
CA GLN A 286 26.96 2.75 -2.22
C GLN A 286 28.28 3.52 -2.17
N PRO A 287 28.91 3.94 -3.31
CA PRO A 287 30.15 4.71 -3.25
C PRO A 287 30.00 6.03 -2.49
N VAL A 288 28.88 6.74 -2.69
CA VAL A 288 28.60 8.01 -2.01
C VAL A 288 28.36 7.78 -0.50
N PHE A 289 27.58 6.76 -0.15
CA PHE A 289 27.29 6.48 1.25
C PHE A 289 28.52 5.98 2.03
N LEU A 290 29.35 5.16 1.41
CA LEU A 290 30.62 4.70 2.00
C LEU A 290 31.57 5.88 2.24
N GLU A 291 31.69 6.80 1.28
CA GLU A 291 32.51 8.01 1.44
C GLU A 291 31.97 8.91 2.56
N TYR A 292 30.66 9.06 2.67
CA TYR A 292 30.04 9.76 3.80
C TYR A 292 30.40 9.09 5.14
N CYS A 293 30.27 7.76 5.26
CA CYS A 293 30.67 7.01 6.45
C CYS A 293 32.15 7.22 6.79
N ARG A 294 33.03 7.21 5.77
CA ARG A 294 34.46 7.45 5.93
C ARG A 294 34.73 8.85 6.47
N ARG A 295 34.11 9.88 5.89
CA ARG A 295 34.25 11.28 6.34
C ARG A 295 33.76 11.47 7.77
N VAL A 296 32.66 10.83 8.17
CA VAL A 296 32.15 10.83 9.55
C VAL A 296 33.19 10.24 10.51
N VAL A 297 33.70 9.04 10.22
CA VAL A 297 34.71 8.39 11.07
C VAL A 297 35.98 9.24 11.17
N THR A 298 36.48 9.76 10.05
CA THR A 298 37.65 10.65 10.02
C THR A 298 37.40 11.92 10.83
N HIS A 299 36.24 12.55 10.70
CA HIS A 299 35.89 13.76 11.45
C HIS A 299 35.84 13.50 12.97
N LEU A 300 35.23 12.39 13.39
CA LEU A 300 35.14 12.03 14.81
C LEU A 300 36.52 11.75 15.43
N VAL A 301 37.44 11.16 14.66
CA VAL A 301 38.81 10.89 15.12
C VAL A 301 39.66 12.15 15.11
N ASP A 302 39.71 12.85 13.97
CA ASP A 302 40.69 13.93 13.74
C ASP A 302 40.22 15.27 14.33
N ALA A 303 38.93 15.61 14.19
CA ALA A 303 38.39 16.90 14.62
C ALA A 303 37.79 16.86 16.04
N ARG A 304 37.13 15.76 16.41
CA ARG A 304 36.52 15.58 17.74
C ARG A 304 37.43 14.84 18.73
N GLY A 305 38.60 14.37 18.29
CA GLY A 305 39.61 13.74 19.15
C GLY A 305 39.20 12.39 19.75
N MET A 306 38.17 11.73 19.22
CA MET A 306 37.69 10.46 19.77
C MET A 306 38.62 9.31 19.36
N SER A 307 38.95 8.41 20.29
CA SER A 307 39.73 7.22 19.94
C SER A 307 38.92 6.25 19.06
N LEU A 308 39.59 5.66 18.06
CA LEU A 308 38.96 4.65 17.19
C LEU A 308 38.42 3.46 18.00
N ALA A 309 39.14 3.05 19.06
CA ALA A 309 38.69 1.98 19.94
C ALA A 309 37.36 2.33 20.65
N SER A 310 37.19 3.58 21.11
CA SER A 310 35.93 4.06 21.67
C SER A 310 34.80 4.04 20.64
N LEU A 311 35.06 4.47 19.41
CA LEU A 311 34.07 4.42 18.32
C LEU A 311 33.66 2.99 17.96
N VAL A 312 34.61 2.05 17.92
CA VAL A 312 34.33 0.62 17.64
C VAL A 312 33.52 -0.01 18.76
N ARG A 313 33.81 0.30 20.03
CA ARG A 313 32.98 -0.14 21.17
C ARG A 313 31.56 0.43 21.09
N ALA A 314 31.42 1.65 20.62
CA ALA A 314 30.14 2.34 20.46
C ALA A 314 29.56 2.26 19.04
N LYS A 315 30.01 1.31 18.21
CA LYS A 315 29.65 1.26 16.77
C LYS A 315 28.14 1.18 16.52
N ASP A 316 27.37 0.55 17.39
CA ASP A 316 25.91 0.51 17.28
C ASP A 316 25.23 1.84 17.64
N LEU A 317 25.81 2.62 18.55
CA LEU A 317 25.37 4.00 18.83
C LEU A 317 25.71 4.90 17.64
N LEU A 318 26.92 4.75 17.08
CA LEU A 318 27.36 5.48 15.90
C LEU A 318 26.47 5.19 14.69
N LYS A 319 26.14 3.91 14.46
CA LYS A 319 25.17 3.46 13.46
C LYS A 319 23.84 4.20 13.59
N ARG A 320 23.26 4.24 14.80
CA ARG A 320 21.99 4.93 15.06
C ARG A 320 22.09 6.44 14.81
N ALA A 321 23.19 7.05 15.23
CA ALA A 321 23.44 8.49 15.03
C ALA A 321 23.55 8.84 13.53
N ILE A 322 24.28 8.05 12.76
CA ILE A 322 24.38 8.22 11.30
C ILE A 322 23.02 8.05 10.63
N ALA A 323 22.28 6.99 10.98
CA ALA A 323 20.95 6.76 10.41
C ALA A 323 19.98 7.92 10.72
N LEU A 324 20.03 8.46 11.94
CA LEU A 324 19.21 9.61 12.33
C LEU A 324 19.62 10.87 11.56
N ARG A 325 20.93 11.14 11.45
CA ARG A 325 21.42 12.31 10.71
C ARG A 325 21.05 12.27 9.23
N VAL A 326 21.22 11.11 8.59
CA VAL A 326 20.81 10.91 7.19
C VAL A 326 19.32 11.12 7.02
N LYS A 327 18.50 10.60 7.95
CA LYS A 327 17.04 10.81 7.94
C LYS A 327 16.67 12.30 8.04
N GLN A 328 17.36 13.07 8.89
CA GLN A 328 17.15 14.52 9.02
C GLN A 328 17.50 15.25 7.72
N LEU A 329 18.70 15.02 7.19
CA LEU A 329 19.16 15.60 5.93
C LEU A 329 18.21 15.27 4.77
N ARG A 330 17.71 14.04 4.71
CA ARG A 330 16.75 13.61 3.69
C ARG A 330 15.42 14.36 3.82
N ALA A 331 14.95 14.58 5.05
CA ALA A 331 13.73 15.35 5.29
C ALA A 331 13.94 16.83 4.92
N GLU A 332 15.10 17.41 5.21
CA GLU A 332 15.47 18.78 4.79
C GLU A 332 15.45 18.92 3.26
N ALA A 333 16.03 17.96 2.53
CA ALA A 333 15.99 17.93 1.07
C ALA A 333 14.56 17.76 0.53
N GLY A 334 13.76 16.87 1.13
CA GLY A 334 12.36 16.71 0.75
C GLY A 334 11.54 18.00 0.93
N GLN A 335 11.80 18.74 2.01
CA GLN A 335 11.17 20.05 2.26
C GLN A 335 11.62 21.10 1.25
N ALA A 336 12.91 21.14 0.89
CA ALA A 336 13.40 22.01 -0.17
C ALA A 336 12.76 21.69 -1.53
N GLY A 337 12.65 20.40 -1.87
CA GLY A 337 11.98 19.94 -3.09
C GLY A 337 10.49 20.29 -3.12
N MET A 338 9.81 20.17 -1.97
CA MET A 338 8.42 20.61 -1.83
C MET A 338 8.28 22.12 -2.07
N GLN A 339 9.17 22.95 -1.51
CA GLN A 339 9.14 24.40 -1.75
C GLN A 339 9.30 24.74 -3.23
N LEU A 340 10.19 24.04 -3.95
CA LEU A 340 10.36 24.19 -5.39
C LEU A 340 9.08 23.79 -6.15
N LEU A 341 8.44 22.68 -5.80
CA LEU A 341 7.19 22.22 -6.42
C LEU A 341 6.02 23.22 -6.22
N LEU A 342 5.94 23.83 -5.05
CA LEU A 342 4.89 24.79 -4.71
C LEU A 342 5.11 26.16 -5.37
N GLY A 343 6.36 26.51 -5.68
CA GLY A 343 6.73 27.81 -6.25
C GLY A 343 7.26 27.70 -7.68
N ASP A 344 8.57 27.47 -7.78
CA ASP A 344 9.36 27.68 -9.00
C ASP A 344 9.07 26.68 -10.13
N ILE A 345 8.59 25.49 -9.78
CA ILE A 345 8.29 24.42 -10.73
C ILE A 345 6.80 24.41 -11.01
N THR A 346 6.45 24.36 -12.30
CA THR A 346 5.06 24.23 -12.74
C THR A 346 4.80 22.77 -13.11
N PRO A 347 4.17 21.96 -12.21
CA PRO A 347 3.72 20.63 -12.58
C PRO A 347 2.53 20.70 -13.53
N THR A 348 2.23 19.58 -14.17
CA THR A 348 1.01 19.37 -14.97
C THR A 348 0.15 18.29 -14.35
N LEU A 349 -1.04 18.07 -14.88
CA LEU A 349 -1.93 17.00 -14.45
C LEU A 349 -1.58 15.67 -15.14
N GLY A 350 -1.31 14.65 -14.32
CA GLY A 350 -1.20 13.27 -14.77
C GLY A 350 -2.58 12.64 -14.97
N LEU A 351 -2.85 12.13 -16.17
CA LEU A 351 -4.05 11.37 -16.52
C LEU A 351 -3.66 10.06 -17.24
N GLY A 352 -4.63 9.17 -17.46
CA GLY A 352 -4.37 7.87 -18.09
C GLY A 352 -3.58 6.96 -17.15
N GLU A 353 -2.40 6.52 -17.58
CA GLU A 353 -1.49 5.67 -16.77
C GLU A 353 -0.93 6.40 -15.54
N ASN A 354 -0.88 7.74 -15.61
CA ASN A 354 -0.48 8.62 -14.51
C ASN A 354 -1.67 9.20 -13.74
N GLY A 355 -2.86 8.65 -13.95
CA GLY A 355 -4.07 9.03 -13.23
C GLY A 355 -4.50 7.96 -12.23
N PHE A 356 -5.22 8.37 -11.20
CA PHE A 356 -5.77 7.45 -10.21
C PHE A 356 -7.16 7.00 -10.65
N THR A 357 -7.25 5.77 -11.15
CA THR A 357 -8.50 5.24 -11.71
C THR A 357 -9.20 4.31 -10.73
N PHE A 358 -10.40 4.72 -10.34
CA PHE A 358 -11.35 3.92 -9.56
C PHE A 358 -12.23 3.12 -10.52
N ALA A 359 -12.19 1.80 -10.37
CA ALA A 359 -12.97 0.85 -11.15
C ALA A 359 -13.31 -0.38 -10.29
N GLU A 360 -14.18 -1.25 -10.79
CA GLU A 360 -14.50 -2.53 -10.14
C GLU A 360 -13.23 -3.35 -9.82
N GLY A 361 -13.25 -4.05 -8.68
CA GLY A 361 -12.12 -4.89 -8.23
C GLY A 361 -10.90 -4.11 -7.70
N ARG A 362 -10.86 -2.78 -7.80
CA ARG A 362 -9.73 -1.95 -7.34
C ARG A 362 -9.88 -1.40 -5.92
N TYR A 363 -10.95 -1.75 -5.22
CA TYR A 363 -11.24 -1.25 -3.89
C TYR A 363 -11.60 -2.39 -2.95
N LEU A 364 -10.69 -2.65 -2.01
CA LEU A 364 -10.78 -3.73 -1.04
C LEU A 364 -10.65 -3.10 0.35
N PRO A 365 -11.77 -2.66 0.95
CA PRO A 365 -11.73 -2.01 2.25
C PRO A 365 -11.30 -3.03 3.32
N PRO A 366 -10.18 -2.81 4.03
CA PRO A 366 -9.75 -3.72 5.11
C PRO A 366 -10.78 -3.84 6.23
N LYS A 367 -11.57 -2.78 6.47
CA LYS A 367 -12.65 -2.77 7.45
C LYS A 367 -13.92 -2.20 6.81
N PRO A 368 -14.68 -3.03 6.07
CA PRO A 368 -15.91 -2.57 5.43
C PRO A 368 -16.89 -1.98 6.46
N TYR A 369 -17.50 -0.86 6.10
CA TYR A 369 -18.54 -0.21 6.92
C TYR A 369 -19.65 -1.19 7.30
N SER A 370 -20.00 -1.21 8.58
CA SER A 370 -21.00 -2.10 9.18
C SER A 370 -22.11 -1.36 9.92
N GLY A 371 -22.20 -0.04 9.77
CA GLY A 371 -23.26 0.77 10.38
C GLY A 371 -24.58 0.72 9.60
N ARG A 372 -25.58 1.47 10.06
CA ARG A 372 -26.96 1.36 9.56
C ARG A 372 -27.27 2.26 8.37
N TYR A 373 -26.41 3.21 8.05
CA TYR A 373 -26.66 4.16 6.97
C TYR A 373 -26.50 3.49 5.60
N THR A 374 -27.48 3.69 4.73
CA THR A 374 -27.44 3.18 3.35
C THR A 374 -26.90 4.26 2.41
N TRP A 375 -25.63 4.14 2.03
CA TRP A 375 -24.95 5.06 1.11
C TRP A 375 -25.57 4.99 -0.29
N GLN A 376 -26.03 6.14 -0.81
CA GLN A 376 -26.69 6.21 -2.12
C GLN A 376 -25.72 6.48 -3.25
N LYS A 377 -24.64 7.20 -2.98
CA LYS A 377 -23.69 7.71 -3.98
C LYS A 377 -22.27 7.19 -3.77
N HIS A 378 -22.04 6.30 -2.82
CA HIS A 378 -20.72 5.68 -2.70
C HIS A 378 -20.42 4.86 -3.96
N PHE A 379 -19.23 5.03 -4.52
CA PHE A 379 -18.86 4.43 -5.80
C PHE A 379 -18.75 2.90 -5.72
N TYR A 380 -18.35 2.38 -4.55
CA TYR A 380 -18.20 0.96 -4.25
C TYR A 380 -19.31 0.44 -3.31
N PRO A 381 -19.54 -0.88 -3.20
CA PRO A 381 -20.58 -1.45 -2.35
C PRO A 381 -20.51 -1.07 -0.88
N ARG A 382 -19.30 -0.94 -0.31
CA ARG A 382 -19.10 -0.58 1.10
C ARG A 382 -17.89 0.35 1.25
N PRO A 383 -18.02 1.51 1.92
CA PRO A 383 -16.87 2.35 2.29
C PRO A 383 -16.00 1.66 3.36
N ASP A 384 -14.77 2.15 3.53
CA ASP A 384 -13.81 1.66 4.54
C ASP A 384 -13.91 2.42 5.87
N ASP A 385 -13.79 1.72 7.01
CA ASP A 385 -13.58 2.21 8.39
C ASP A 385 -14.34 3.48 8.83
N ILE A 386 -15.56 3.74 8.31
CA ILE A 386 -16.40 4.85 8.79
C ILE A 386 -17.12 4.43 10.07
N LYS A 387 -16.90 5.13 11.18
CA LYS A 387 -17.59 4.85 12.45
C LYS A 387 -18.96 5.54 12.50
N ASP A 388 -20.01 4.76 12.69
CA ASP A 388 -21.39 5.27 12.83
C ASP A 388 -21.49 6.28 13.98
N GLY A 389 -22.12 7.43 13.72
CA GLY A 389 -22.20 8.56 14.67
C GLY A 389 -20.88 9.32 14.91
N GLY A 390 -19.79 8.96 14.24
CA GLY A 390 -18.51 9.68 14.28
C GLY A 390 -18.51 10.97 13.45
N GLU A 391 -17.42 11.73 13.54
CA GLU A 391 -17.27 12.98 12.79
C GLU A 391 -17.09 12.75 11.28
N GLU A 392 -16.22 11.79 10.90
CA GLU A 392 -16.06 11.37 9.50
C GLU A 392 -17.37 10.84 8.89
N TYR A 393 -18.22 10.23 9.71
CA TYR A 393 -19.55 9.79 9.27
C TYR A 393 -20.45 10.98 8.89
N GLN A 394 -20.43 12.06 9.67
CA GLN A 394 -21.21 13.27 9.32
C GLN A 394 -20.70 13.91 8.03
N CYS A 395 -19.38 13.95 7.84
CA CYS A 395 -18.75 14.39 6.60
C CYS A 395 -19.22 13.53 5.41
N ALA A 396 -19.13 12.21 5.53
CA ALA A 396 -19.57 11.27 4.50
C ALA A 396 -21.06 11.41 4.16
N VAL A 397 -21.93 11.56 5.17
CA VAL A 397 -23.38 11.78 4.97
C VAL A 397 -23.64 13.08 4.21
N ALA A 398 -22.91 14.15 4.53
CA ALA A 398 -23.04 15.41 3.82
C ALA A 398 -22.59 15.30 2.35
N ILE A 399 -21.48 14.59 2.07
CA ILE A 399 -21.03 14.33 0.69
C ILE A 399 -22.07 13.48 -0.07
N ASP A 400 -22.56 12.40 0.55
CA ASP A 400 -23.52 11.46 -0.05
C ASP A 400 -24.86 12.14 -0.40
N SER A 401 -25.32 13.06 0.45
CA SER A 401 -26.58 13.79 0.25
C SER A 401 -26.45 15.05 -0.62
N HIS A 402 -25.22 15.53 -0.89
CA HIS A 402 -25.02 16.78 -1.61
C HIS A 402 -25.49 16.68 -3.08
N PRO A 403 -26.25 17.66 -3.62
CA PRO A 403 -26.79 17.60 -4.99
C PRO A 403 -25.73 17.50 -6.08
N LEU A 404 -24.59 18.20 -5.92
CA LEU A 404 -23.50 18.16 -6.90
C LEU A 404 -22.67 16.88 -6.86
N THR A 405 -22.75 16.06 -5.80
CA THR A 405 -22.03 14.79 -5.76
C THR A 405 -22.68 13.82 -6.73
N LYS A 406 -21.90 13.33 -7.69
CA LYS A 406 -22.29 12.24 -8.58
C LYS A 406 -21.99 10.91 -7.88
N HIS A 407 -20.73 10.68 -7.55
CA HIS A 407 -20.29 9.54 -6.74
C HIS A 407 -19.12 9.93 -5.84
N TRP A 408 -18.94 9.23 -4.72
CA TRP A 408 -17.82 9.48 -3.80
C TRP A 408 -17.19 8.19 -3.28
N ILE A 409 -15.95 8.31 -2.79
CA ILE A 409 -15.13 7.23 -2.27
C ILE A 409 -14.55 7.67 -0.93
N ARG A 410 -14.65 6.82 0.09
CA ARG A 410 -13.76 6.88 1.25
C ARG A 410 -12.40 6.35 0.82
N ASN A 411 -11.39 7.20 0.76
CA ASN A 411 -10.07 6.79 0.28
C ASN A 411 -9.38 5.89 1.31
N ILE A 412 -8.77 4.78 0.85
CA ILE A 412 -8.09 3.84 1.73
C ILE A 412 -6.64 4.29 1.92
N VAL A 413 -6.17 4.41 3.16
CA VAL A 413 -4.79 4.82 3.42
C VAL A 413 -3.82 3.71 2.98
N ARG A 414 -2.85 4.04 2.11
CA ARG A 414 -1.82 3.12 1.59
C ARG A 414 -2.38 1.90 0.81
N GLY A 415 -3.59 2.02 0.26
CA GLY A 415 -4.12 1.04 -0.70
C GLY A 415 -3.44 1.13 -2.07
N ALA A 416 -3.39 0.02 -2.81
CA ALA A 416 -2.71 -0.07 -4.11
C ALA A 416 -3.31 0.85 -5.20
N HIS A 417 -4.59 1.20 -5.07
CA HIS A 417 -5.33 2.04 -6.02
C HIS A 417 -5.87 3.32 -5.37
N SER A 418 -5.32 3.69 -4.21
CA SER A 418 -5.75 4.87 -3.46
C SER A 418 -5.20 6.15 -4.07
N TYR A 419 -5.97 7.22 -3.96
CA TYR A 419 -5.53 8.54 -4.39
C TYR A 419 -4.51 9.10 -3.39
N TRP A 420 -3.43 9.71 -3.88
CA TRP A 420 -2.46 10.35 -3.02
C TRP A 420 -1.81 11.59 -3.66
N LEU A 421 -1.29 12.46 -2.81
CA LEU A 421 -0.46 13.61 -3.17
C LEU A 421 0.91 13.51 -2.49
N PRO A 422 2.00 13.98 -3.12
CA PRO A 422 3.31 13.92 -2.50
C PRO A 422 3.39 14.90 -1.32
N THR A 423 4.06 14.49 -0.26
CA THR A 423 4.62 15.38 0.76
C THR A 423 6.14 15.23 0.78
N SER A 424 6.83 16.16 1.43
CA SER A 424 8.29 16.16 1.63
C SER A 424 8.84 14.87 2.23
N THR A 425 8.02 14.13 2.99
CA THR A 425 8.47 12.93 3.70
C THR A 425 7.81 11.66 3.18
N ASP A 426 6.53 11.72 2.82
CA ASP A 426 5.76 10.55 2.39
C ASP A 426 4.60 10.89 1.43
N ARG A 427 3.61 10.00 1.32
CA ARG A 427 2.40 10.20 0.51
C ARG A 427 1.24 10.57 1.42
N PHE A 428 0.58 11.68 1.09
CA PHE A 428 -0.66 12.11 1.73
C PHE A 428 -1.87 11.49 1.02
N TYR A 429 -2.73 10.80 1.77
CA TYR A 429 -3.95 10.18 1.28
C TYR A 429 -5.16 10.95 1.83
N PRO A 430 -5.78 11.85 1.04
CA PRO A 430 -6.95 12.61 1.48
C PRO A 430 -8.10 11.68 1.86
N ASP A 431 -8.88 12.02 2.87
CA ASP A 431 -9.94 11.15 3.38
C ASP A 431 -11.00 10.74 2.36
N PHE A 432 -11.48 11.69 1.54
CA PHE A 432 -12.56 11.48 0.60
C PHE A 432 -12.24 12.02 -0.78
N VAL A 433 -12.76 11.35 -1.79
CA VAL A 433 -12.65 11.75 -3.19
C VAL A 433 -14.02 11.62 -3.83
N ALA A 434 -14.49 12.63 -4.58
CA ALA A 434 -15.79 12.59 -5.22
C ALA A 434 -15.77 13.15 -6.64
N GLU A 435 -16.44 12.45 -7.56
CA GLU A 435 -16.79 12.97 -8.87
C GLU A 435 -18.05 13.82 -8.73
N LEU A 436 -18.03 15.02 -9.29
CA LEU A 436 -19.17 15.94 -9.26
C LEU A 436 -19.97 15.87 -10.57
N THR A 437 -21.24 16.24 -10.49
CA THR A 437 -22.19 16.23 -11.61
C THR A 437 -21.81 17.17 -12.75
N ASP A 438 -20.99 18.19 -12.46
CA ASP A 438 -20.46 19.16 -13.44
C ASP A 438 -19.10 18.74 -14.04
N GLY A 439 -18.61 17.53 -13.72
CA GLY A 439 -17.35 16.97 -14.22
C GLY A 439 -16.12 17.31 -13.38
N ARG A 440 -16.23 18.21 -12.38
CA ARG A 440 -15.13 18.49 -11.45
C ARG A 440 -14.92 17.33 -10.47
N THR A 441 -13.74 17.31 -9.84
CA THR A 441 -13.44 16.37 -8.75
C THR A 441 -13.27 17.12 -7.44
N LEU A 442 -13.89 16.63 -6.37
CA LEU A 442 -13.64 17.06 -4.99
C LEU A 442 -12.60 16.12 -4.35
N VAL A 443 -11.55 16.70 -3.78
CA VAL A 443 -10.59 16.03 -2.91
C VAL A 443 -10.72 16.65 -1.53
N LEU A 444 -11.07 15.85 -0.52
CA LEU A 444 -11.42 16.33 0.81
C LEU A 444 -10.60 15.61 1.87
N GLU A 445 -10.05 16.40 2.79
CA GLU A 445 -9.41 15.92 4.01
C GLU A 445 -10.18 16.44 5.22
N TYR A 446 -10.53 15.56 6.16
CA TYR A 446 -11.22 15.96 7.37
C TYR A 446 -10.23 16.11 8.54
N LYS A 447 -10.32 17.25 9.26
CA LYS A 447 -9.46 17.54 10.42
C LYS A 447 -10.28 17.86 11.66
N GLY A 448 -10.04 17.10 12.73
CA GLY A 448 -10.54 17.40 14.07
C GLY A 448 -9.96 18.71 14.63
N ALA A 449 -10.70 19.39 15.51
CA ALA A 449 -10.42 20.76 16.00
C ALA A 449 -9.09 20.98 16.78
N HIS A 450 -8.21 19.97 16.92
CA HIS A 450 -7.03 20.02 17.80
C HIS A 450 -5.68 20.25 17.09
N LEU A 451 -5.67 20.58 15.79
CA LEU A 451 -4.43 20.67 14.99
C LEU A 451 -4.28 21.97 14.19
N VAL A 452 -4.74 23.10 14.75
CA VAL A 452 -4.53 24.42 14.12
C VAL A 452 -3.05 24.79 14.32
N ASN A 453 -2.27 24.77 13.23
CA ASN A 453 -0.83 25.11 13.11
C ASN A 453 0.20 23.95 13.17
N ASP A 454 -0.17 22.72 12.85
CA ASP A 454 0.82 21.66 12.61
C ASP A 454 1.48 21.84 11.22
N PRO A 455 2.82 21.90 11.11
CA PRO A 455 3.52 21.99 9.83
C PRO A 455 3.08 20.94 8.79
N ASP A 456 2.78 19.70 9.22
CA ASP A 456 2.25 18.64 8.35
C ASP A 456 0.90 19.02 7.73
N THR A 457 0.03 19.64 8.53
CA THR A 457 -1.30 20.06 8.06
C THR A 457 -1.18 21.22 7.08
N LEU A 458 -0.25 22.15 7.30
CA LEU A 458 0.02 23.25 6.37
C LEU A 458 0.58 22.73 5.03
N GLU A 459 1.51 21.77 5.07
CA GLU A 459 2.05 21.15 3.86
C GLU A 459 0.96 20.46 3.03
N LYS A 460 0.06 19.71 3.68
CA LYS A 460 -1.10 19.07 3.04
C LYS A 460 -2.05 20.09 2.41
N ALA A 461 -2.30 21.20 3.11
CA ALA A 461 -3.13 22.28 2.58
C ALA A 461 -2.49 22.93 1.35
N ASN A 462 -1.18 23.19 1.39
CA ASN A 462 -0.45 23.81 0.29
C ASN A 462 -0.39 22.91 -0.95
N ILE A 463 -0.10 21.62 -0.79
CA ILE A 463 -0.06 20.71 -1.95
C ILE A 463 -1.44 20.50 -2.56
N GLY A 464 -2.49 20.44 -1.74
CA GLY A 464 -3.86 20.39 -2.22
C GLY A 464 -4.28 21.67 -2.96
N ALA A 465 -3.90 22.84 -2.44
CA ALA A 465 -4.11 24.11 -3.13
C ALA A 465 -3.35 24.18 -4.46
N ARG A 466 -2.10 23.69 -4.50
CA ARG A 466 -1.30 23.60 -5.72
C ARG A 466 -1.94 22.70 -6.76
N LEU A 467 -2.50 21.55 -6.36
CA LEU A 467 -3.28 20.69 -7.26
C LEU A 467 -4.50 21.43 -7.83
N ALA A 468 -5.26 22.13 -6.99
CA ALA A 468 -6.43 22.88 -7.43
C ALA A 468 -6.05 23.99 -8.42
N GLU A 469 -4.96 24.73 -8.15
CA GLU A 469 -4.39 25.75 -9.03
C GLU A 469 -3.99 25.16 -10.40
N VAL A 470 -3.17 24.12 -10.41
CA VAL A 470 -2.66 23.46 -11.63
C VAL A 470 -3.81 22.86 -12.44
N SER A 471 -4.87 22.42 -11.79
CA SER A 471 -6.04 21.87 -12.45
C SER A 471 -6.93 22.90 -13.16
N GLY A 472 -6.68 24.21 -12.99
CA GLY A 472 -7.52 25.25 -13.56
C GLY A 472 -8.98 25.19 -13.08
N GLY A 473 -9.20 24.73 -11.84
CA GLY A 473 -10.54 24.57 -11.26
C GLY A 473 -11.24 23.24 -11.55
N GLN A 474 -10.60 22.29 -12.24
CA GLN A 474 -11.14 20.94 -12.43
C GLN A 474 -11.09 20.10 -11.15
N VAL A 475 -10.14 20.38 -10.26
CA VAL A 475 -10.05 19.77 -8.93
C VAL A 475 -10.31 20.83 -7.87
N VAL A 476 -11.28 20.56 -7.00
CA VAL A 476 -11.57 21.32 -5.80
C VAL A 476 -10.93 20.58 -4.63
N PHE A 477 -9.89 21.17 -4.04
CA PHE A 477 -9.32 20.66 -2.81
C PHE A 477 -9.92 21.38 -1.60
N TRP A 478 -10.41 20.63 -0.61
CA TRP A 478 -10.96 21.21 0.61
C TRP A 478 -10.46 20.51 1.87
N MET A 479 -9.80 21.27 2.74
CA MET A 479 -9.46 20.87 4.09
C MET A 479 -10.61 21.23 5.03
N ALA A 480 -11.42 20.26 5.43
CA ALA A 480 -12.59 20.47 6.24
C ALA A 480 -12.25 20.41 7.73
N GLU A 481 -12.30 21.56 8.41
CA GLU A 481 -12.10 21.63 9.86
C GLU A 481 -13.39 21.34 10.63
N ARG A 482 -13.27 20.73 11.81
CA ARG A 482 -14.36 20.58 12.77
C ARG A 482 -14.97 21.94 13.14
N SER A 483 -16.28 22.08 12.93
CA SER A 483 -17.09 23.17 13.47
C SER A 483 -17.98 22.64 14.59
N LYS A 484 -18.26 23.46 15.60
CA LYS A 484 -19.28 23.15 16.63
C LYS A 484 -20.70 23.29 16.09
N ALA A 485 -20.88 23.96 14.96
CA ALA A 485 -22.17 24.16 14.32
C ALA A 485 -22.47 23.01 13.35
N THR A 486 -23.75 22.70 13.14
CA THR A 486 -24.27 21.81 12.09
C THR A 486 -24.16 22.45 10.68
N ASP A 487 -23.04 23.13 10.41
CA ASP A 487 -22.81 23.96 9.21
C ASP A 487 -22.03 23.25 8.09
N PHE A 488 -21.66 21.98 8.28
CA PHE A 488 -20.77 21.28 7.35
C PHE A 488 -21.30 21.32 5.92
N THR A 489 -22.59 21.02 5.70
CA THR A 489 -23.21 21.07 4.38
C THR A 489 -23.10 22.46 3.75
N THR A 490 -23.30 23.53 4.54
CA THR A 490 -23.18 24.91 4.05
C THR A 490 -21.75 25.26 3.65
N ARG A 491 -20.76 24.78 4.41
CA ARG A 491 -19.34 24.97 4.11
C ARG A 491 -18.89 24.15 2.90
N LEU A 492 -19.40 22.92 2.77
CA LEU A 492 -19.20 22.09 1.58
C LEU A 492 -19.78 22.80 0.35
N ASP A 493 -21.01 23.30 0.44
CA ASP A 493 -21.64 24.11 -0.61
C ASP A 493 -20.76 25.31 -1.02
N ALA A 494 -20.23 26.05 -0.03
CA ALA A 494 -19.35 27.19 -0.27
C ALA A 494 -18.03 26.77 -0.95
N ALA A 495 -17.41 25.68 -0.49
CA ALA A 495 -16.19 25.14 -1.09
C ALA A 495 -16.41 24.71 -2.55
N LEU A 496 -17.57 24.12 -2.86
CA LEU A 496 -17.90 23.66 -4.20
C LEU A 496 -18.30 24.78 -5.17
N ARG A 497 -18.86 25.89 -4.68
CA ARG A 497 -19.21 27.05 -5.51
C ARG A 497 -18.00 27.91 -5.87
N GLY A 498 -16.91 27.82 -5.09
CA GLY A 498 -15.78 28.73 -5.17
C GLY A 498 -16.14 30.12 -4.64
N ASN A 499 -15.14 30.88 -4.17
CA ASN A 499 -15.32 32.32 -3.95
C ASN A 499 -15.55 32.97 -5.32
N ALA A 500 -16.81 33.20 -5.66
CA ALA A 500 -17.21 33.98 -6.83
C ALA A 500 -16.70 35.43 -6.75
#